data_AF-A0A2P5Z4W5-F1
#
_entry.id   AF-A0A2P5Z4W5-F1
#
_cell.length_a   1.000
_cell.length_b   1.000
_cell.length_c   1.000
_cell.angle_alpha   90.00
_cell.angle_beta   90.00
_cell.angle_gamma   90.00
#
_symmetry.space_group_name_H-M   'P 1'
#
loop_
_entity.id
_entity.type
_entity.pdbx_description
1 polymer ?
#
loop_
_entity_poly.entity_id
_entity_poly.type
_entity_poly.pdbx_seq_one_letter_code
_entity_poly.pdbx_strand_id
1 'polypeptide(L)' 'MKPQMRRELDGFVLDALLRPCADGVLEPQIRITGDDGVVRGRHAFDGVYFRDAHAGAYFVAERLAAIRSARYGKLVFA' A
#
# COMPACT_ATOMS: atom_id res chain seq x y z
N MET A 1 3.78 -14.51 12.36
CA MET A 1 2.70 -13.52 12.61
C MET A 1 2.18 -13.07 11.25
N LYS A 2 0.87 -13.02 10.98
CA LYS A 2 0.41 -12.60 9.64
C LYS A 2 0.58 -11.07 9.48
N PRO A 3 1.11 -10.56 8.36
CA PRO A 3 1.27 -9.12 8.14
C PRO A 3 -0.09 -8.41 8.11
N GLN A 4 -0.21 -7.26 8.76
CA GLN A 4 -1.40 -6.41 8.68
C GLN A 4 -1.39 -5.62 7.36
N MET A 5 -2.32 -5.94 6.46
CA MET A 5 -2.36 -5.41 5.09
C MET A 5 -3.37 -4.27 4.90
N ARG A 6 -4.02 -3.81 5.97
CA ARG A 6 -5.00 -2.73 5.92
C ARG A 6 -4.92 -1.87 7.17
N ARG A 7 -5.01 -0.55 6.99
CA ARG A 7 -5.09 0.44 8.06
C ARG A 7 -6.10 1.53 7.71
N GLU A 8 -6.78 2.02 8.74
CA GLU A 8 -7.69 3.17 8.65
C GLU A 8 -7.01 4.37 9.30
N LEU A 9 -7.05 5.52 8.62
CA LEU A 9 -6.40 6.76 9.03
C LEU A 9 -7.28 7.93 8.61
N ASP A 10 -7.85 8.66 9.58
CA ASP A 10 -8.48 9.98 9.42
C ASP A 10 -9.23 10.19 8.08
N GLY A 11 -10.28 9.39 7.84
CA GLY A 11 -11.12 9.49 6.62
C GLY A 11 -10.59 8.71 5.41
N PHE A 12 -9.52 7.94 5.56
CA PHE A 12 -8.95 7.10 4.53
C PHE A 12 -8.75 5.66 4.98
N VAL A 13 -8.88 4.75 4.03
CA VAL A 13 -8.46 3.35 4.13
C VAL A 13 -7.22 3.15 3.26
N LEU A 14 -6.15 2.66 3.87
CA LEU A 14 -4.92 2.27 3.21
C LEU A 14 -4.85 0.75 3.13
N ASP A 15 -4.88 0.21 1.92
CA ASP A 15 -4.67 -1.21 1.65
C ASP A 15 -3.27 -1.42 1.08
N ALA A 16 -2.47 -2.25 1.75
CA ALA A 16 -1.26 -2.81 1.19
C ALA A 16 -1.62 -3.93 0.21
N LEU A 17 -0.99 -3.93 -0.96
CA LEU A 17 -1.29 -4.83 -2.06
C LEU A 17 0.00 -5.30 -2.72
N LEU A 18 -0.06 -6.48 -3.35
CA LEU A 18 0.95 -6.94 -4.30
C LEU A 18 0.30 -7.01 -5.68
N ARG A 19 0.76 -6.15 -6.60
CA ARG A 19 0.32 -6.15 -7.99
C ARG A 19 1.16 -7.17 -8.77
N PRO A 20 0.54 -8.18 -9.39
CA PRO A 20 1.24 -9.03 -10.34
C PRO A 20 1.71 -8.20 -11.55
N CYS A 21 2.97 -8.36 -11.90
CA CYS A 21 3.60 -7.76 -13.09
C CYS A 21 3.97 -8.86 -14.10
N ALA A 22 4.62 -8.45 -15.19
CA ALA A 22 5.18 -9.40 -16.15
C ALA A 22 6.18 -10.37 -15.48
N ASP A 23 6.36 -11.54 -16.07
CA ASP A 23 7.35 -12.54 -15.64
C ASP A 23 7.20 -13.06 -14.20
N GLY A 24 5.98 -12.97 -13.65
CA GLY A 24 5.64 -13.51 -12.34
C GLY A 24 6.22 -12.74 -11.16
N VAL A 25 6.75 -11.53 -11.38
CA VAL A 25 7.18 -10.65 -10.28
C VAL A 25 6.01 -9.86 -9.72
N LEU A 26 6.10 -9.52 -8.44
CA LEU A 26 5.10 -8.83 -7.66
C LEU A 26 5.63 -7.45 -7.29
N GLU A 27 4.87 -6.42 -7.62
CA GLU A 27 5.17 -5.03 -7.25
C GLU A 27 4.33 -4.64 -6.02
N PRO A 28 4.96 -4.24 -4.90
CA PRO A 28 4.24 -3.78 -3.72
C PRO A 28 3.62 -2.41 -3.97
N GLN A 29 2.40 -2.21 -3.47
CA GLN A 29 1.68 -0.95 -3.58
C GLN A 29 0.85 -0.66 -2.33
N ILE A 30 0.55 0.61 -2.09
CA ILE A 30 -0.47 1.05 -1.13
C ILE A 30 -1.59 1.75 -1.91
N ARG A 31 -2.79 1.19 -1.87
CA ARG A 31 -4.01 1.81 -2.39
C ARG A 31 -4.63 2.69 -1.31
N ILE A 32 -5.03 3.89 -1.70
CA ILE A 32 -5.70 4.86 -0.82
C ILE A 32 -7.15 4.97 -1.27
N THR A 33 -8.07 4.67 -0.36
CA THR A 33 -9.51 4.78 -0.57
C THR A 33 -10.07 5.79 0.41
N GLY A 34 -10.93 6.70 -0.03
CA GLY A 34 -11.71 7.55 0.87
C GLY A 34 -12.71 6.72 1.69
N ASP A 35 -13.24 7.31 2.75
CA ASP A 35 -14.36 6.78 3.52
C ASP A 35 -15.65 6.61 2.68
N ASP A 36 -15.79 7.40 1.63
CA ASP A 36 -16.80 7.26 0.58
C ASP A 36 -16.59 6.05 -0.36
N GLY A 37 -15.53 5.26 -0.14
CA GLY A 37 -15.19 4.09 -0.93
C GLY A 37 -14.52 4.41 -2.27
N VAL A 38 -14.29 5.68 -2.58
CA VAL A 38 -13.64 6.09 -3.84
C VAL A 38 -12.13 5.90 -3.73
N VAL A 39 -11.53 5.23 -4.70
CA VAL A 39 -10.07 5.12 -4.79
C VAL A 39 -9.50 6.47 -5.17
N ARG A 40 -8.72 7.07 -4.27
CA ARG A 40 -8.11 8.39 -4.46
C ARG A 40 -6.71 8.30 -5.08
N GLY A 41 -6.03 7.18 -4.89
CA GLY A 41 -4.70 7.00 -5.46
C GLY A 41 -4.06 5.65 -5.15
N ARG A 42 -2.88 5.45 -5.73
CA ARG A 42 -2.00 4.32 -5.47
C ARG A 42 -0.57 4.81 -5.37
N HIS A 43 0.17 4.27 -4.42
CA HIS A 43 1.61 4.48 -4.28
C HIS A 43 2.31 3.16 -4.55
N ALA A 44 2.99 3.06 -5.69
CA ALA A 44 3.91 1.96 -5.98
C ALA A 44 5.29 2.27 -5.39
N PHE A 45 6.02 1.22 -4.97
CA PHE A 45 7.42 1.36 -4.58
C PHE A 45 8.30 1.04 -5.78
N ASP A 46 8.54 2.05 -6.62
CA ASP A 46 9.27 1.90 -7.87
C ASP A 46 10.65 1.27 -7.66
N GLY A 47 11.01 0.32 -8.53
CA GLY A 47 12.27 -0.43 -8.42
C GLY A 47 12.28 -1.55 -7.39
N VAL A 48 11.19 -1.75 -6.63
CA VAL A 48 11.05 -2.85 -5.68
C VAL A 48 10.13 -3.93 -6.26
N TYR A 49 10.66 -5.14 -6.39
CA TYR A 49 9.93 -6.28 -6.93
C TYR A 49 10.24 -7.54 -6.14
N PHE A 50 9.25 -8.43 -6.04
CA PHE A 50 9.37 -9.68 -5.30
C PHE A 50 8.95 -10.86 -6.16
N ARG A 51 9.69 -11.96 -6.10
CA ARG A 51 9.21 -13.26 -6.63
C ARG A 51 8.43 -14.04 -5.58
N ASP A 52 8.69 -13.78 -4.31
CA ASP A 52 7.99 -14.39 -3.18
C ASP A 52 6.90 -13.45 -2.64
N ALA A 53 5.66 -13.92 -2.67
CA ALA A 53 4.52 -13.19 -2.15
C ALA A 53 4.61 -12.94 -0.65
N HIS A 54 5.21 -13.84 0.13
CA HIS A 54 5.38 -13.63 1.57
C HIS A 54 6.35 -12.49 1.84
N ALA A 55 7.54 -12.52 1.23
CA ALA A 55 8.51 -11.42 1.34
C ALA A 55 7.90 -10.07 0.93
N GLY A 56 7.18 -10.04 -0.18
CA GLY A 56 6.48 -8.84 -0.64
C GLY A 56 5.44 -8.34 0.36
N ALA A 57 4.62 -9.24 0.93
CA ALA A 57 3.57 -8.91 1.87
C ALA A 57 4.13 -8.31 3.17
N TYR A 58 5.22 -8.87 3.70
CA TYR A 58 5.88 -8.29 4.87
C TYR A 58 6.48 -6.92 4.57
N PHE A 59 7.17 -6.77 3.43
CA PHE A 59 7.73 -5.48 3.04
C PHE A 59 6.65 -4.40 3.00
N VAL A 60 5.55 -4.63 2.28
CA VAL A 60 4.52 -3.61 2.11
C VAL A 60 3.74 -3.36 3.41
N ALA A 61 3.55 -4.37 4.25
CA ALA A 61 2.94 -4.21 5.57
C ALA A 61 3.80 -3.37 6.52
N GLU A 62 5.13 -3.55 6.50
CA GLU A 62 6.05 -2.70 7.26
C GLU A 62 5.99 -1.24 6.79
N ARG A 63 5.94 -1.02 5.47
CA ARG A 63 5.76 0.34 4.91
C ARG A 63 4.42 0.93 5.33
N LEU A 64 3.35 0.15 5.27
CA LEU A 64 2.02 0.55 5.73
C LEU A 64 2.01 0.91 7.22
N ALA A 65 2.69 0.15 8.07
CA ALA A 65 2.81 0.43 9.50
C ALA A 65 3.61 1.71 9.78
N ALA A 66 4.64 2.00 8.96
CA ALA A 66 5.46 3.20 9.09
C ALA A 66 4.74 4.50 8.69
N ILE A 67 3.58 4.40 8.01
CA ILE A 67 2.78 5.57 7.65
C ILE A 67 2.19 6.22 8.90
N ARG A 68 2.46 7.51 9.07
CA ARG A 68 1.86 8.39 10.08
C ARG A 68 0.88 9.34 9.40
N SER A 69 -0.24 9.65 10.04
CA SER A 69 -1.34 10.48 9.49
C SER A 69 -0.85 11.80 8.90
N ALA A 70 0.10 12.49 9.55
CA ALA A 70 0.67 13.75 9.08
C ALA A 70 1.39 13.68 7.72
N ARG A 71 1.90 12.50 7.31
CA ARG A 71 2.57 12.33 6.00
C ARG A 71 1.57 12.13 4.86
N TYR A 72 0.35 11.68 5.17
CA TYR A 72 -0.74 11.48 4.21
C TYR A 72 -1.75 12.63 4.20
N GLY A 73 -1.79 13.46 5.25
CA GLY A 73 -2.53 14.74 5.25
C GLY A 73 -2.02 15.78 4.22
N LYS A 74 -0.92 15.46 3.50
CA LYS A 74 -0.41 16.22 2.36
C LYS A 74 -0.69 15.58 0.99
N LEU A 75 -1.51 14.53 0.93
CA LEU A 75 -1.98 13.98 -0.34
C LEU A 75 -2.97 14.96 -0.98
N VAL A 76 -2.42 15.90 -1.75
CA VAL A 76 -3.18 16.66 -2.73
C VAL A 76 -3.49 15.69 -3.87
N PHE A 77 -4.74 15.23 -3.94
CA PHE A 77 -5.23 14.53 -5.11
C PHE A 77 -5.46 15.59 -6.19
N ALA A 78 -4.64 15.55 -7.25
CA ALA A 78 -4.79 16.39 -8.44
C ALA A 78 -5.83 15.80 -9.40
#